data_AF-A0A9D8PTZ7-F1
#
_entry.id   AF-A0A9D8PTZ7-F1
#
_cell.length_a   1.000
_cell.length_b   1.000
_cell.length_c   1.000
_cell.angle_alpha   90.00
_cell.angle_beta   90.00
_cell.angle_gamma   90.00
#
_symmetry.space_group_name_H-M   'P 1'
#
loop_
_entity.id
_entity.type
_entity.pdbx_description
1 polymer ?
#
loop_
_entity_poly.entity_id
_entity_poly.type
_entity_poly.pdbx_seq_one_letter_code
_entity_poly.pdbx_strand_id
1 'polypeptide(L)' 'RGAILKAETEVRFRVLDPYKRPVSVTADSHETRDVVEVTIRESRERRVTLLFDPEHNLEERILSEQFEF' A
#
# COMPACT_ATOMS: atom_id res chain seq x y z
N ARG A 1 13.33 2.31 -5.73
CA ARG A 1 13.19 0.86 -6.05
C ARG A 1 11.98 0.27 -5.32
N GLY A 2 10.83 0.21 -6.00
CA GLY A 2 9.66 -0.53 -5.54
C GLY A 2 9.69 -2.00 -5.96
N ALA A 3 8.69 -2.76 -5.53
CA ALA A 3 8.46 -4.14 -5.97
C ALA A 3 6.96 -4.37 -6.21
N ILE A 4 6.62 -5.11 -7.27
CA ILE A 4 5.26 -5.56 -7.54
C ILE A 4 5.08 -6.92 -6.88
N LEU A 5 4.03 -7.04 -6.07
CA LEU A 5 3.63 -8.30 -5.44
C LEU A 5 2.28 -8.74 -6.03
N LYS A 6 2.02 -10.05 -5.99
CA LYS A 6 0.69 -10.57 -6.32
C LYS A 6 -0.34 -9.99 -5.35
N ALA A 7 -1.57 -9.73 -5.82
CA ALA A 7 -2.63 -9.16 -4.99
C ALA A 7 -2.97 -10.01 -3.75
N GLU A 8 -2.77 -11.32 -3.85
CA GLU A 8 -3.03 -12.29 -2.77
C GLU A 8 -1.90 -12.37 -1.73
N THR A 9 -0.78 -11.67 -1.95
CA THR A 9 0.35 -11.67 -1.02
C THR A 9 -0.02 -10.89 0.24
N GLU A 10 0.15 -11.53 1.40
CA GLU A 10 0.14 -10.85 2.70
C GLU A 10 1.54 -10.33 3.03
N VAL A 11 1.64 -9.04 3.35
CA VAL A 11 2.90 -8.41 3.79
C VAL A 11 2.81 -8.09 5.26
N ARG A 12 3.82 -8.49 6.02
CA ARG A 12 3.89 -8.26 7.46
C ARG A 12 5.13 -7.47 7.84
N PHE A 13 4.92 -6.33 8.48
CA PHE A 13 5.98 -5.54 9.11
C PHE A 13 6.00 -5.81 10.61
N ARG A 14 7.17 -6.10 11.15
CA ARG A 14 7.42 -6.19 12.60
C ARG A 14 8.35 -5.07 13.01
N VAL A 15 7.93 -4.28 13.97
CA VAL A 15 8.75 -3.19 14.50
C VAL A 15 9.72 -3.76 15.51
N LEU A 16 11.01 -3.64 15.21
CA LEU A 16 12.07 -4.07 16.12
C LEU A 16 12.28 -3.00 17.20
N ASP A 17 12.25 -3.39 18.47
CA ASP A 17 12.38 -2.50 19.63
C ASP A 17 11.39 -1.31 19.61
N PRO A 18 10.07 -1.54 19.58
CA PRO A 18 9.06 -0.48 19.39
C PRO A 18 9.14 0.62 20.47
N TYR A 19 9.54 0.28 21.69
CA TYR A 19 9.73 1.25 22.77
C TYR A 19 10.91 2.21 22.55
N LYS A 20 11.96 1.76 21.85
CA LYS A 20 13.12 2.60 21.52
C LYS A 20 12.95 3.32 20.19
N ARG A 21 12.14 2.73 19.29
CA ARG A 21 11.89 3.19 17.92
C ARG A 21 10.39 3.16 17.66
N PRO A 22 9.63 4.14 18.19
CA PRO A 22 8.20 4.19 17.93
C PRO A 22 7.96 4.45 16.44
N VAL A 23 7.01 3.69 15.87
CA VAL A 23 6.61 3.78 14.47
C VAL A 23 5.12 4.11 14.41
N SER A 24 4.75 4.99 13.49
CA SER A 24 3.35 5.23 13.13
C SER A 24 3.01 4.59 11.80
N VAL A 25 1.74 4.25 11.63
CA VAL A 25 1.17 3.68 10.41
C VAL A 25 -0.05 4.50 10.05
N THR A 26 -0.13 4.89 8.78
CA THR A 26 -1.24 5.69 8.26
C THR A 26 -1.85 4.98 7.06
N ALA A 27 -3.17 4.83 7.08
CA ALA A 27 -3.99 4.32 5.99
C ALA A 27 -5.08 5.34 5.69
N ASP A 28 -4.97 6.03 4.55
CA ASP A 28 -5.80 7.18 4.18
C ASP A 28 -5.85 8.25 5.29
N SER A 29 -6.99 8.38 5.97
CA SER A 29 -7.22 9.33 7.07
C SER A 29 -7.07 8.71 8.47
N HIS A 30 -6.74 7.42 8.54
CA HIS A 30 -6.59 6.68 9.80
C HIS A 30 -5.10 6.56 10.16
N GLU A 31 -4.70 7.16 11.29
CA GLU A 31 -3.35 7.05 11.84
C GLU A 31 -3.38 6.21 13.13
N THR A 32 -2.45 5.27 13.26
CA THR A 32 -2.18 4.52 14.50
C THR A 32 -0.72 4.69 14.88
N ARG A 33 -0.46 4.98 16.16
CA ARG A 33 0.88 5.21 16.72
C ARG A 33 1.33 4.04 17.59
N ASP A 34 2.63 4.01 17.90
CA ASP A 34 3.27 3.00 18.75
C ASP A 34 3.00 1.56 18.28
N VAL A 35 3.10 1.36 16.96
CA VAL A 35 2.74 0.10 16.31
C VAL A 35 3.82 -0.95 16.52
N VAL A 36 3.41 -2.18 16.86
CA VAL A 36 4.30 -3.33 17.05
C VAL A 36 4.36 -4.25 15.82
N GLU A 37 3.24 -4.40 15.13
CA GLU A 37 3.11 -5.25 13.94
C GLU A 37 2.04 -4.66 13.00
N VAL A 38 2.28 -4.76 11.69
CA VAL A 38 1.36 -4.34 10.63
C VAL A 38 1.18 -5.51 9.67
N THR A 39 -0.07 -5.84 9.35
CA THR A 39 -0.40 -6.82 8.32
C THR A 39 -1.19 -6.14 7.21
N ILE A 40 -0.71 -6.27 5.97
CA ILE A 40 -1.30 -5.66 4.78
C ILE A 40 -1.76 -6.78 3.85
N ARG A 41 -3.01 -6.69 3.41
CA ARG A 41 -3.62 -7.62 2.46
C ARG A 41 -4.69 -6.91 1.63
N GLU A 42 -4.96 -7.43 0.44
CA GLU A 42 -6.11 -7.00 -0.36
C GLU A 42 -7.43 -7.29 0.39
N SER A 43 -8.35 -6.32 0.39
CA SER A 43 -9.75 -6.54 0.78
C SER A 43 -10.61 -6.73 -0.47
N ARG A 44 -11.26 -7.89 -0.57
CA ARG A 44 -12.18 -8.20 -1.69
C ARG A 44 -13.62 -7.74 -1.45
N GLU A 45 -13.89 -7.13 -0.29
CA GLU A 45 -15.23 -6.75 0.16
C GLU A 45 -15.74 -5.45 -0.46
N ARG A 46 -14.84 -4.54 -0.82
CA ARG A 46 -15.18 -3.22 -1.40
C ARG A 46 -14.57 -3.10 -2.78
N ARG A 47 -15.38 -2.72 -3.77
CA ARG A 47 -14.95 -2.48 -5.14
C ARG A 47 -15.51 -1.14 -5.61
N VAL A 48 -14.72 -0.44 -6.42
CA VAL A 48 -15.11 0.82 -7.06
C VAL A 48 -14.93 0.65 -8.56
N THR A 49 -15.88 1.14 -9.35
CA THR A 49 -15.75 1.19 -10.81
C THR A 49 -15.06 2.50 -11.18
N LEU A 50 -13.86 2.40 -11.73
CA LEU A 50 -13.15 3.54 -12.29
C LEU A 50 -13.53 3.69 -13.76
N LEU A 51 -13.95 4.89 -14.15
CA LEU A 51 -14.16 5.24 -15.55
C LEU A 51 -12.90 5.93 -16.06
N PHE A 52 -12.38 5.48 -17.19
CA PHE A 52 -11.22 6.08 -17.84
C PHE A 52 -11.44 6.17 -19.36
N ASP A 53 -10.75 7.11 -19.98
CA ASP A 53 -10.76 7.29 -21.43
C ASP A 53 -9.79 6.30 -22.09
N PRO A 54 -10.21 5.48 -23.07
CA PRO A 54 -9.33 4.57 -23.80
C PRO A 54 -8.13 5.25 -24.47
N GLU A 55 -8.21 6.54 -24.81
CA GLU A 55 -7.09 7.30 -25.40
C GLU A 55 -6.01 7.68 -24.37
N HIS A 56 -6.29 7.52 -23.06
CA HIS A 56 -5.37 7.80 -21.96
C HIS A 56 -5.24 6.57 -21.06
N ASN A 57 -4.30 5.68 -21.38
CA ASN A 57 -4.14 4.42 -20.67
C ASN A 57 -3.67 4.64 -19.22
N LEU A 58 -4.57 4.40 -18.27
CA LEU A 58 -4.32 4.55 -16.84
C LEU A 58 -3.24 3.59 -16.34
N GLU A 59 -3.14 2.40 -16.93
CA GLU A 59 -2.18 1.37 -16.52
C GLU A 59 -0.73 1.82 -16.77
N GLU A 60 -0.48 2.43 -17.93
CA GLU A 60 0.83 2.96 -18.29
C GLU A 60 1.26 4.07 -17.33
N ARG A 61 0.32 4.98 -16.98
CA ARG A 61 0.61 6.07 -16.04
C ARG A 61 0.96 5.54 -14.64
N ILE A 62 0.24 4.54 -14.15
CA ILE A 62 0.50 3.92 -12.84
C ILE A 62 1.91 3.30 -12.80
N LEU A 63 2.28 2.56 -13.85
CA LEU A 63 3.60 1.92 -13.92
C LEU A 63 4.73 2.94 -14.00
N SER A 64 4.57 3.99 -14.81
CA SER A 64 5.56 5.07 -14.89
C SER A 64 5.75 5.75 -13.52
N GLU A 65 4.67 6.17 -12.86
CA GLU A 65 4.75 6.86 -11.56
C GLU A 65 5.38 6.00 -10.45
N GLN A 66 5.15 4.67 -10.45
CA GLN A 66 5.68 3.79 -9.41
C GLN A 66 7.18 3.48 -9.55
N PHE A 67 7.75 3.56 -10.76
CA PHE A 67 9.09 3.05 -11.06
C PHE A 67 10.04 4.04 -11.75
N GLU A 68 9.59 5.21 -12.19
CA GLU A 68 10.45 6.23 -12.84
C GLU A 68 11.40 7.01 -11.88
N PHE A 69 11.65 6.51 -10.66
CA PHE A 69 12.69 7.02 -9.76
C PHE A 69 13.56 5.91 -9.12
#